data_AF-A0A6A9SPN3-F1
#
_entry.id   AF-A0A6A9SPN3-F1
#
_cell.length_a   1.000
_cell.length_b   1.000
_cell.length_c   1.000
_cell.angle_alpha   90.00
_cell.angle_beta   90.00
_cell.angle_gamma   90.00
#
_symmetry.space_group_name_H-M   'P 1'
#
loop_
_entity.id
_entity.type
_entity.pdbx_description
1 polymer ?
#
loop_
_entity_poly.entity_id
_entity_poly.type
_entity_poly.pdbx_seq_one_letter_code
_entity_poly.pdbx_strand_id
1 'polypeptide(L)'
;MPTQLQRARDGEVTPAMERVAERENRDAEFVRQQVAEGQAVIPNNHGHEALDPMIIGREFATKVNANIGNSETTSGLDEELEKLHTAVHYGADTVMDLSTGANLDEIREANVGHSPVPIGTVPIYEAVTKVDDVTELTPELLLSVIEKQAEQGVDYMTIHAGVLAEHLPLTDGRTTGIVSRGGSILAQWMEENGAQNPLFTHFKDICEIFAQHDVTFSLGDGLRPGSLADASDDAQFAELDTLGELTRLAWDHGVQVMVEGPGHVPLDEIQHNMERQREVCDGAPFYVLGPLVTDIAPGYDHITSAIGATEAARHGAAMLCYVTPKEHLGLPEAEDVRDGLAAYRIAAHSADVANGLPGARDWDDALSEARYDFDWRWQFDLALDPERAQSYHDQTLPGDNYKEARFCSMCGVEFCSMRIDQDARDADGEMDDIDGKTDLESSPAAEVNLPPTGTHDADGLEDVPAPDEAAADDD
;
A
#
# COMPACT_ATOMS: atom_id res chain seq x y z
N MET A 1 8.52 -20.55 -14.54
CA MET A 1 7.26 -20.95 -15.25
C MET A 1 6.80 -19.75 -16.08
N PRO A 2 5.79 -19.79 -16.97
CA PRO A 2 5.32 -18.55 -17.60
C PRO A 2 4.67 -17.62 -16.57
N THR A 3 4.75 -16.31 -16.81
CA THR A 3 4.21 -15.27 -15.92
C THR A 3 2.68 -15.20 -15.98
N GLN A 4 2.04 -14.55 -14.99
CA GLN A 4 0.59 -14.27 -15.07
C GLN A 4 0.24 -13.50 -16.34
N LEU A 5 1.05 -12.51 -16.76
CA LEU A 5 0.82 -11.75 -17.99
C LEU A 5 0.85 -12.63 -19.25
N GLN A 6 1.84 -13.51 -19.36
CA GLN A 6 1.98 -14.42 -20.50
C GLN A 6 0.78 -15.38 -20.57
N ARG A 7 0.43 -16.00 -19.43
CA ARG A 7 -0.71 -16.93 -19.32
C ARG A 7 -2.03 -16.23 -19.63
N ALA A 8 -2.22 -15.01 -19.12
CA ALA A 8 -3.40 -14.20 -19.40
C ALA A 8 -3.54 -13.92 -20.91
N ARG A 9 -2.46 -13.54 -21.58
CA ARG A 9 -2.43 -13.26 -23.04
C ARG A 9 -2.66 -14.51 -23.89
N ASP A 10 -2.28 -15.68 -23.38
CA ASP A 10 -2.58 -16.98 -23.98
C ASP A 10 -4.03 -17.44 -23.76
N GLY A 11 -4.84 -16.66 -23.02
CA GLY A 11 -6.24 -16.95 -22.76
C GLY A 11 -6.47 -17.91 -21.58
N GLU A 12 -5.46 -18.13 -20.74
CA GLU A 12 -5.57 -18.96 -19.55
C GLU A 12 -6.05 -18.14 -18.35
N VAL A 13 -7.11 -18.60 -17.70
CA VAL A 13 -7.48 -18.17 -16.33
C VAL A 13 -6.72 -19.06 -15.35
N THR A 14 -5.78 -18.49 -14.61
CA THR A 14 -4.92 -19.23 -13.68
C THR A 14 -5.60 -19.39 -12.31
N PRO A 15 -5.15 -20.33 -11.44
CA PRO A 15 -5.67 -20.42 -10.07
C PRO A 15 -5.53 -19.12 -9.26
N ALA A 16 -4.47 -18.34 -9.52
CA ALA A 16 -4.29 -17.03 -8.89
C ALA A 16 -5.36 -16.02 -9.37
N MET A 17 -5.71 -16.03 -10.65
CA MET A 17 -6.81 -15.21 -11.19
C MET A 17 -8.18 -15.63 -10.65
N GLU A 18 -8.42 -16.94 -10.48
CA GLU A 18 -9.65 -17.45 -9.85
C GLU A 18 -9.76 -16.99 -8.39
N ARG A 19 -8.67 -17.11 -7.61
CA ARG A 19 -8.61 -16.66 -6.22
C ARG A 19 -8.84 -15.15 -6.10
N VAL A 20 -8.20 -14.36 -6.95
CA VAL A 20 -8.42 -12.91 -7.02
C VAL A 20 -9.87 -12.58 -7.36
N ALA A 21 -10.46 -13.26 -8.34
CA ALA A 21 -11.85 -13.02 -8.75
C ALA A 21 -12.84 -13.30 -7.60
N GLU A 22 -12.61 -14.35 -6.83
CA GLU A 22 -13.37 -14.62 -5.61
C GLU A 22 -13.23 -13.46 -4.60
N ARG A 23 -11.98 -13.08 -4.27
CA ARG A 23 -11.71 -12.03 -3.28
C ARG A 23 -12.27 -10.67 -3.68
N GLU A 24 -12.20 -10.31 -4.96
CA GLU A 24 -12.68 -9.05 -5.53
C GLU A 24 -14.17 -9.05 -5.90
N ASN A 25 -14.85 -10.21 -5.76
CA ASN A 25 -16.17 -10.46 -6.30
C ASN A 25 -16.30 -9.99 -7.76
N ARG A 26 -15.44 -10.54 -8.62
CA ARG A 26 -15.35 -10.27 -10.04
C ARG A 26 -15.40 -11.56 -10.84
N ASP A 27 -15.71 -11.43 -12.13
CA ASP A 27 -15.60 -12.54 -13.05
C ASP A 27 -14.11 -12.83 -13.35
N ALA A 28 -13.71 -14.11 -13.32
CA ALA A 28 -12.31 -14.50 -13.52
C ALA A 28 -11.80 -14.22 -14.94
N GLU A 29 -12.68 -14.19 -15.94
CA GLU A 29 -12.31 -13.78 -17.30
C GLU A 29 -12.10 -12.26 -17.38
N PHE A 30 -12.84 -11.45 -16.60
CA PHE A 30 -12.54 -10.03 -16.43
C PHE A 30 -11.17 -9.80 -15.79
N VAL A 31 -10.85 -10.54 -14.71
CA VAL A 31 -9.51 -10.50 -14.09
C VAL A 31 -8.41 -10.82 -15.09
N ARG A 32 -8.56 -11.94 -15.84
CA ARG A 32 -7.62 -12.33 -16.89
C ARG A 32 -7.47 -11.24 -17.95
N GLN A 33 -8.56 -10.62 -18.40
CA GLN A 33 -8.51 -9.56 -19.39
C GLN A 33 -7.70 -8.35 -18.89
N GLN A 34 -7.97 -7.88 -17.68
CA GLN A 34 -7.24 -6.76 -17.07
C GLN A 34 -5.73 -7.05 -16.97
N VAL A 35 -5.36 -8.28 -16.58
CA VAL A 35 -3.95 -8.70 -16.55
C VAL A 35 -3.36 -8.79 -17.96
N ALA A 36 -4.06 -9.37 -18.94
CA ALA A 36 -3.57 -9.52 -20.31
C ALA A 36 -3.30 -8.17 -21.00
N GLU A 37 -4.13 -7.17 -20.69
CA GLU A 37 -4.04 -5.78 -21.16
C GLU A 37 -3.01 -4.94 -20.38
N GLY A 38 -2.42 -5.50 -19.31
CA GLY A 38 -1.47 -4.80 -18.45
C GLY A 38 -2.10 -3.71 -17.58
N GLN A 39 -3.44 -3.64 -17.49
CA GLN A 39 -4.18 -2.70 -16.63
C GLN A 39 -4.27 -3.16 -15.17
N ALA A 40 -3.83 -4.39 -14.89
CA ALA A 40 -3.71 -4.94 -13.56
C ALA A 40 -2.54 -5.91 -13.49
N VAL A 41 -1.99 -6.08 -12.29
CA VAL A 41 -0.92 -7.05 -11.99
C VAL A 41 -1.31 -7.93 -10.81
N ILE A 42 -0.82 -9.16 -10.81
CA ILE A 42 -0.89 -10.11 -9.70
C ILE A 42 0.57 -10.45 -9.35
N PRO A 43 1.20 -9.71 -8.41
CA PRO A 43 2.54 -10.02 -7.94
C PRO A 43 2.51 -11.38 -7.24
N ASN A 44 3.14 -12.38 -7.85
CA ASN A 44 3.02 -13.78 -7.46
C ASN A 44 4.24 -14.55 -7.94
N ASN A 45 5.39 -14.27 -7.31
CA ASN A 45 6.62 -14.96 -7.66
C ASN A 45 6.46 -16.46 -7.42
N HIS A 46 6.95 -17.28 -8.35
CA HIS A 46 6.85 -18.74 -8.25
C HIS A 46 7.50 -19.34 -7.00
N GLY A 47 8.40 -18.61 -6.34
CA GLY A 47 9.06 -19.00 -5.09
C GLY A 47 8.33 -18.59 -3.80
N HIS A 48 7.23 -17.82 -3.87
CA HIS A 48 6.51 -17.34 -2.69
C HIS A 48 5.35 -18.28 -2.34
N GLU A 49 5.64 -19.39 -1.66
CA GLU A 49 4.64 -20.44 -1.40
C GLU A 49 3.54 -20.06 -0.38
N ALA A 50 3.82 -19.11 0.51
CA ALA A 50 2.89 -18.67 1.57
C ALA A 50 1.81 -17.67 1.08
N LEU A 51 1.98 -17.12 -0.12
CA LEU A 51 1.17 -16.04 -0.66
C LEU A 51 -0.29 -16.45 -0.88
N ASP A 52 -1.25 -15.63 -0.40
CA ASP A 52 -2.63 -15.61 -0.88
C ASP A 52 -2.78 -14.55 -1.98
N PRO A 53 -2.92 -14.93 -3.27
CA PRO A 53 -2.88 -13.99 -4.39
C PRO A 53 -3.85 -12.82 -4.25
N MET A 54 -3.38 -11.65 -4.68
CA MET A 54 -4.14 -10.40 -4.74
C MET A 54 -3.87 -9.67 -6.05
N ILE A 55 -4.68 -8.67 -6.38
CA ILE A 55 -4.56 -7.89 -7.61
C ILE A 55 -4.42 -6.40 -7.36
N ILE A 56 -3.57 -5.76 -8.14
CA ILE A 56 -3.38 -4.32 -8.15
C ILE A 56 -3.81 -3.80 -9.51
N GLY A 57 -4.88 -3.00 -9.54
CA GLY A 57 -5.38 -2.37 -10.75
C GLY A 57 -6.56 -1.45 -10.46
N ARG A 58 -6.77 -0.45 -11.31
CA ARG A 58 -7.75 0.62 -11.10
C ARG A 58 -9.21 0.16 -10.97
N GLU A 59 -9.57 -0.97 -11.60
CA GLU A 59 -10.95 -1.50 -11.61
C GLU A 59 -11.28 -2.42 -10.40
N PHE A 60 -10.30 -2.58 -9.50
CA PHE A 60 -10.35 -3.40 -8.29
C PHE A 60 -10.30 -2.50 -7.05
N ALA A 61 -10.46 -3.08 -5.86
CA ALA A 61 -10.32 -2.31 -4.62
C ALA A 61 -8.95 -1.63 -4.53
N THR A 62 -8.89 -0.42 -3.98
CA THR A 62 -7.64 0.31 -3.85
C THR A 62 -6.74 -0.38 -2.81
N LYS A 63 -5.49 -0.69 -3.19
CA LYS A 63 -4.56 -1.45 -2.34
C LYS A 63 -3.67 -0.54 -1.48
N VAL A 64 -3.22 -1.02 -0.33
CA VAL A 64 -2.35 -0.29 0.60
C VAL A 64 -1.07 -1.09 0.85
N ASN A 65 0.08 -0.43 0.64
CA ASN A 65 1.39 -0.98 0.97
C ASN A 65 1.90 -0.43 2.31
N ALA A 66 2.51 -1.30 3.13
CA ALA A 66 3.31 -0.90 4.28
C ALA A 66 4.81 -1.10 4.02
N ASN A 67 5.65 -0.22 4.55
CA ASN A 67 7.11 -0.37 4.49
C ASN A 67 7.64 -0.83 5.85
N ILE A 68 8.37 -1.93 5.85
CA ILE A 68 9.14 -2.41 7.01
C ILE A 68 10.64 -2.39 6.66
N GLY A 69 11.48 -2.82 7.59
CA GLY A 69 12.90 -2.97 7.33
C GLY A 69 13.77 -2.65 8.55
N ASN A 70 14.91 -3.34 8.61
CA ASN A 70 15.94 -3.10 9.60
C ASN A 70 16.91 -1.98 9.18
N SER A 71 17.67 -1.47 10.14
CA SER A 71 18.73 -0.48 9.90
C SER A 71 20.03 -0.93 10.57
N GLU A 72 21.15 -0.29 10.27
CA GLU A 72 22.44 -0.58 10.94
C GLU A 72 22.36 -0.47 12.47
N THR A 73 21.39 0.28 13.00
CA THR A 73 21.28 0.60 14.42
C THR A 73 20.22 -0.20 15.18
N THR A 74 19.31 -0.90 14.49
CA THR A 74 18.12 -1.51 15.11
C THR A 74 17.55 -2.67 14.28
N SER A 75 16.88 -3.59 14.98
CA SER A 75 16.07 -4.70 14.44
C SER A 75 16.82 -5.94 13.96
N GLY A 76 16.39 -7.08 14.52
CA GLY A 76 16.79 -8.45 14.14
C GLY A 76 15.63 -9.18 13.46
N LEU A 77 15.81 -10.48 13.24
CA LEU A 77 14.84 -11.33 12.53
C LEU A 77 13.43 -11.28 13.15
N ASP A 78 13.34 -11.50 14.47
CA ASP A 78 12.06 -11.59 15.18
C ASP A 78 11.30 -10.25 15.15
N GLU A 79 12.02 -9.12 15.30
CA GLU A 79 11.42 -7.78 15.23
C GLU A 79 10.89 -7.44 13.82
N GLU A 80 11.56 -7.88 12.75
CA GLU A 80 11.05 -7.69 11.39
C GLU A 80 9.82 -8.57 11.09
N LEU A 81 9.79 -9.80 11.58
CA LEU A 81 8.62 -10.67 11.48
C LEU A 81 7.42 -10.11 12.28
N GLU A 82 7.66 -9.53 13.45
CA GLU A 82 6.61 -8.86 14.23
C GLU A 82 6.05 -7.64 13.50
N LYS A 83 6.91 -6.84 12.84
CA LYS A 83 6.46 -5.73 11.98
C LYS A 83 5.66 -6.20 10.78
N LEU A 84 6.08 -7.29 10.12
CA LEU A 84 5.33 -7.90 9.03
C LEU A 84 3.94 -8.33 9.51
N HIS A 85 3.86 -9.08 10.62
CA HIS A 85 2.60 -9.51 11.20
C HIS A 85 1.72 -8.32 11.57
N THR A 86 2.28 -7.31 12.24
CA THR A 86 1.59 -6.07 12.60
C THR A 86 1.02 -5.37 11.37
N ALA A 87 1.82 -5.24 10.31
CA ALA A 87 1.40 -4.60 9.09
C ALA A 87 0.22 -5.34 8.43
N VAL A 88 0.31 -6.66 8.30
CA VAL A 88 -0.77 -7.48 7.73
C VAL A 88 -2.01 -7.42 8.62
N HIS A 89 -1.86 -7.54 9.94
CA HIS A 89 -2.96 -7.49 10.90
C HIS A 89 -3.78 -6.20 10.81
N TYR A 90 -3.12 -5.04 10.66
CA TYR A 90 -3.81 -3.75 10.47
C TYR A 90 -4.17 -3.47 9.01
N GLY A 91 -4.06 -4.48 8.14
CA GLY A 91 -4.51 -4.45 6.77
C GLY A 91 -3.50 -3.86 5.80
N ALA A 92 -2.25 -4.31 5.77
CA ALA A 92 -1.42 -4.13 4.58
C ALA A 92 -1.86 -5.13 3.50
N ASP A 93 -2.05 -4.68 2.26
CA ASP A 93 -2.28 -5.56 1.09
C ASP A 93 -0.97 -6.07 0.48
N THR A 94 0.12 -5.31 0.66
CA THR A 94 1.48 -5.66 0.30
C THR A 94 2.44 -5.09 1.34
N VAL A 95 3.63 -5.67 1.46
CA VAL A 95 4.67 -5.16 2.36
C VAL A 95 5.99 -5.05 1.62
N MET A 96 6.68 -3.92 1.76
CA MET A 96 8.04 -3.76 1.24
C MET A 96 9.07 -3.93 2.36
N ASP A 97 10.05 -4.80 2.12
CA ASP A 97 11.26 -4.90 2.91
C ASP A 97 12.30 -3.89 2.39
N LEU A 98 12.46 -2.79 3.13
CA LEU A 98 13.42 -1.72 2.84
C LEU A 98 14.68 -1.80 3.71
N SER A 99 14.97 -2.99 4.26
CA SER A 99 16.11 -3.27 5.11
C SER A 99 17.45 -2.87 4.47
N THR A 100 18.31 -2.23 5.27
CA THR A 100 19.68 -1.87 4.89
C THR A 100 20.72 -2.32 5.92
N GLY A 101 20.31 -3.05 6.95
CA GLY A 101 21.18 -3.53 8.02
C GLY A 101 21.90 -4.84 7.69
N ALA A 102 22.32 -5.56 8.73
CA ALA A 102 22.93 -6.89 8.58
C ALA A 102 21.87 -7.98 8.32
N ASN A 103 22.32 -9.15 7.87
CA ASN A 103 21.51 -10.37 7.69
C ASN A 103 20.30 -10.21 6.74
N LEU A 104 20.43 -9.35 5.73
CA LEU A 104 19.37 -9.07 4.74
C LEU A 104 18.79 -10.34 4.10
N ASP A 105 19.62 -11.34 3.86
CA ASP A 105 19.19 -12.58 3.19
C ASP A 105 18.28 -13.41 4.09
N GLU A 106 18.66 -13.59 5.35
CA GLU A 106 17.90 -14.35 6.34
C GLU A 106 16.58 -13.67 6.69
N ILE A 107 16.62 -12.33 6.86
CA ILE A 107 15.42 -11.54 7.15
C ILE A 107 14.43 -11.62 6.00
N ARG A 108 14.90 -11.42 4.77
CA ARG A 108 14.01 -11.44 3.60
C ARG A 108 13.46 -12.83 3.31
N GLU A 109 14.25 -13.89 3.43
CA GLU A 109 13.76 -15.27 3.31
C GLU A 109 12.69 -15.59 4.35
N ALA A 110 12.86 -15.12 5.59
CA ALA A 110 11.85 -15.29 6.63
C ALA A 110 10.58 -14.48 6.34
N ASN A 111 10.71 -13.23 5.88
CA ASN A 111 9.57 -12.40 5.49
C ASN A 111 8.78 -13.05 4.36
N VAL A 112 9.44 -13.51 3.28
CA VAL A 112 8.77 -14.23 2.19
C VAL A 112 8.17 -15.56 2.68
N GLY A 113 8.86 -16.28 3.57
CA GLY A 113 8.37 -17.57 4.07
C GLY A 113 7.11 -17.47 4.94
N HIS A 114 6.85 -16.33 5.58
CA HIS A 114 5.72 -16.12 6.50
C HIS A 114 4.70 -15.10 6.00
N SER A 115 4.94 -14.44 4.87
CA SER A 115 4.02 -13.41 4.37
C SER A 115 2.88 -14.03 3.58
N PRO A 116 1.61 -13.79 3.97
CA PRO A 116 0.46 -14.15 3.16
C PRO A 116 0.17 -13.11 2.06
N VAL A 117 0.90 -11.99 2.05
CA VAL A 117 0.76 -10.87 1.11
C VAL A 117 2.04 -10.68 0.30
N PRO A 118 1.98 -10.04 -0.89
CA PRO A 118 3.18 -9.82 -1.69
C PRO A 118 4.27 -9.05 -0.95
N ILE A 119 5.52 -9.51 -1.11
CA ILE A 119 6.71 -8.84 -0.60
C ILE A 119 7.41 -8.08 -1.73
N GLY A 120 7.63 -6.79 -1.51
CA GLY A 120 8.39 -5.91 -2.39
C GLY A 120 9.78 -5.56 -1.85
N THR A 121 10.72 -5.20 -2.73
CA THR A 121 12.04 -4.71 -2.34
C THR A 121 12.55 -3.58 -3.23
N VAL A 122 13.66 -2.96 -2.83
CA VAL A 122 14.43 -2.01 -3.64
C VAL A 122 15.86 -2.55 -3.80
N PRO A 123 16.17 -3.35 -4.83
CA PRO A 123 17.43 -4.11 -4.91
C PRO A 123 18.72 -3.27 -4.83
N ILE A 124 18.67 -2.01 -5.29
CA ILE A 124 19.80 -1.07 -5.22
C ILE A 124 20.24 -0.81 -3.76
N TYR A 125 19.34 -0.92 -2.78
CA TYR A 125 19.69 -0.71 -1.36
C TYR A 125 20.66 -1.78 -0.88
N GLU A 126 20.41 -3.05 -1.18
CA GLU A 126 21.34 -4.13 -0.87
C GLU A 126 22.62 -4.01 -1.71
N ALA A 127 22.52 -3.65 -3.00
CA ALA A 127 23.70 -3.55 -3.85
C ALA A 127 24.72 -2.53 -3.30
N VAL A 128 24.24 -1.41 -2.75
CA VAL A 128 25.10 -0.38 -2.13
C VAL A 128 25.80 -0.90 -0.87
N THR A 129 25.20 -1.81 -0.09
CA THR A 129 25.88 -2.36 1.09
C THR A 129 27.03 -3.32 0.74
N LYS A 130 27.23 -3.63 -0.56
CA LYS A 130 28.29 -4.54 -1.05
C LYS A 130 29.48 -3.81 -1.65
N VAL A 131 29.46 -2.48 -1.65
CA VAL A 131 30.55 -1.63 -2.16
C VAL A 131 30.97 -0.62 -1.10
N ASP A 132 32.24 -0.22 -1.12
CA ASP A 132 32.74 0.81 -0.20
C ASP A 132 32.35 2.22 -0.68
N ASP A 133 32.21 2.39 -2.00
CA ASP A 133 31.84 3.64 -2.65
C ASP A 133 30.78 3.37 -3.74
N VAL A 134 29.78 4.24 -3.85
CA VAL A 134 28.68 4.09 -4.81
C VAL A 134 29.22 3.93 -6.23
N THR A 135 30.30 4.62 -6.61
CA THR A 135 30.89 4.54 -7.96
C THR A 135 31.35 3.14 -8.37
N GLU A 136 31.61 2.26 -7.39
CA GLU A 136 32.04 0.89 -7.62
C GLU A 136 30.89 -0.07 -7.97
N LEU A 137 29.63 0.39 -7.92
CA LEU A 137 28.50 -0.39 -8.41
C LEU A 137 28.71 -0.75 -9.88
N THR A 138 28.51 -2.03 -10.19
CA THR A 138 28.60 -2.57 -11.55
C THR A 138 27.26 -3.15 -11.98
N PRO A 139 26.95 -3.15 -13.29
CA PRO A 139 25.77 -3.85 -13.80
C PRO A 139 25.71 -5.31 -13.36
N GLU A 140 26.84 -6.01 -13.33
CA GLU A 140 26.92 -7.41 -12.89
C GLU A 140 26.52 -7.58 -11.42
N LEU A 141 26.96 -6.67 -10.54
CA LEU A 141 26.54 -6.68 -9.14
C LEU A 141 25.04 -6.43 -9.02
N LEU A 142 24.50 -5.43 -9.71
CA LEU A 142 23.08 -5.09 -9.69
C LEU A 142 22.22 -6.28 -10.15
N LEU A 143 22.56 -6.87 -11.30
CA LEU A 143 21.86 -8.05 -11.83
C LEU A 143 21.95 -9.23 -10.87
N SER A 144 23.11 -9.47 -10.24
CA SER A 144 23.27 -10.57 -9.28
C SER A 144 22.41 -10.40 -8.01
N VAL A 145 22.23 -9.17 -7.53
CA VAL A 145 21.37 -8.88 -6.39
C VAL A 145 19.90 -9.05 -6.78
N ILE A 146 19.52 -8.55 -7.95
CA ILE A 146 18.17 -8.68 -8.50
C ILE A 146 17.80 -10.18 -8.67
N GLU A 147 18.67 -10.97 -9.31
CA GLU A 147 18.45 -12.40 -9.52
C GLU A 147 18.32 -13.15 -8.20
N LYS A 148 19.22 -12.90 -7.24
CA LYS A 148 19.16 -13.53 -5.92
C LYS A 148 17.84 -13.24 -5.21
N GLN A 149 17.36 -11.98 -5.23
CA GLN A 149 16.10 -11.63 -4.59
C GLN A 149 14.90 -12.28 -5.29
N ALA A 150 14.96 -12.45 -6.61
CA ALA A 150 13.93 -13.17 -7.37
C ALA A 150 13.91 -14.66 -7.01
N GLU A 151 15.08 -15.29 -6.82
CA GLU A 151 15.20 -16.67 -6.32
C GLU A 151 14.66 -16.84 -4.90
N GLN A 152 14.78 -15.82 -4.05
CA GLN A 152 14.24 -15.81 -2.68
C GLN A 152 12.71 -15.66 -2.63
N GLY A 153 12.04 -15.38 -3.74
CA GLY A 153 10.58 -15.30 -3.81
C GLY A 153 10.00 -13.88 -3.66
N VAL A 154 10.80 -12.82 -3.82
CA VAL A 154 10.28 -11.44 -3.84
C VAL A 154 9.30 -11.24 -5.01
N ASP A 155 8.10 -10.73 -4.75
CA ASP A 155 7.02 -10.64 -5.75
C ASP A 155 7.13 -9.45 -6.69
N TYR A 156 7.65 -8.34 -6.19
CA TYR A 156 7.88 -7.15 -6.99
C TYR A 156 9.11 -6.38 -6.54
N MET A 157 9.74 -5.67 -7.46
CA MET A 157 10.94 -4.90 -7.16
C MET A 157 10.83 -3.50 -7.73
N THR A 158 11.16 -2.52 -6.90
CA THR A 158 11.32 -1.13 -7.31
C THR A 158 12.63 -0.96 -8.05
N ILE A 159 12.53 -0.74 -9.37
CA ILE A 159 13.67 -0.54 -10.27
C ILE A 159 13.62 0.89 -10.82
N HIS A 160 14.57 1.71 -10.40
CA HIS A 160 14.70 3.12 -10.77
C HIS A 160 15.39 3.28 -12.15
N ALA A 161 14.88 2.58 -13.17
CA ALA A 161 15.44 2.63 -14.53
C ALA A 161 15.01 3.88 -15.33
N GLY A 162 14.06 4.68 -14.82
CA GLY A 162 13.60 5.92 -15.46
C GLY A 162 14.48 7.14 -15.24
N VAL A 163 15.40 7.10 -14.27
CA VAL A 163 16.36 8.18 -14.03
C VAL A 163 17.43 8.13 -15.11
N LEU A 164 17.38 9.04 -16.09
CA LEU A 164 18.37 9.13 -17.16
C LEU A 164 19.34 10.28 -16.92
N ALA A 165 20.57 10.16 -17.43
CA ALA A 165 21.59 11.19 -17.31
C ALA A 165 21.13 12.57 -17.85
N GLU A 166 20.32 12.58 -18.90
CA GLU A 166 19.71 13.80 -19.47
C GLU A 166 18.62 14.42 -18.60
N HIS A 167 18.06 13.69 -17.62
CA HIS A 167 17.05 14.21 -16.70
C HIS A 167 17.68 14.95 -15.52
N LEU A 168 18.91 14.62 -15.12
CA LEU A 168 19.55 15.20 -13.93
C LEU A 168 19.59 16.74 -13.97
N PRO A 169 19.95 17.40 -15.09
CA PRO A 169 19.92 18.86 -15.16
C PRO A 169 18.52 19.48 -15.04
N LEU A 170 17.44 18.72 -15.24
CA LEU A 170 16.07 19.21 -15.05
C LEU A 170 15.74 19.41 -13.55
N THR A 171 16.51 18.79 -12.66
CA THR A 171 16.37 18.97 -11.22
C THR A 171 17.03 20.27 -10.72
N ASP A 172 17.78 20.96 -11.59
CA ASP A 172 18.42 22.24 -11.26
C ASP A 172 17.37 23.29 -10.87
N GLY A 173 17.45 23.76 -9.63
CA GLY A 173 16.54 24.77 -9.11
C GLY A 173 15.32 24.23 -8.35
N ARG A 174 15.17 22.90 -8.24
CA ARG A 174 14.25 22.30 -7.26
C ARG A 174 14.56 22.78 -5.84
N THR A 175 13.51 22.92 -5.04
CA THR A 175 13.58 23.30 -3.63
C THR A 175 14.20 22.18 -2.80
N THR A 176 13.85 20.92 -3.12
CA THR A 176 14.28 19.73 -2.36
C THR A 176 15.13 18.74 -3.17
N GLY A 177 15.44 19.04 -4.43
CA GLY A 177 16.32 18.23 -5.27
C GLY A 177 15.73 16.84 -5.57
N ILE A 178 16.55 15.80 -5.37
CA ILE A 178 16.17 14.39 -5.54
C ILE A 178 15.96 13.76 -4.16
N VAL A 179 14.72 13.43 -3.83
CA VAL A 179 14.35 12.86 -2.51
C VAL A 179 14.18 11.34 -2.53
N SER A 180 14.18 10.71 -3.71
CA SER A 180 14.27 9.26 -3.78
C SER A 180 15.65 8.78 -3.35
N ARG A 181 15.71 7.86 -2.39
CA ARG A 181 16.99 7.22 -2.00
C ARG A 181 17.59 6.46 -3.18
N GLY A 182 16.81 5.62 -3.86
CA GLY A 182 17.29 4.87 -5.03
C GLY A 182 17.66 5.79 -6.20
N GLY A 183 16.84 6.82 -6.44
CA GLY A 183 17.10 7.83 -7.47
C GLY A 183 18.38 8.63 -7.22
N SER A 184 18.62 9.06 -5.98
CA SER A 184 19.82 9.84 -5.61
C SER A 184 21.10 9.02 -5.69
N ILE A 185 21.08 7.73 -5.28
CA ILE A 185 22.21 6.80 -5.47
C ILE A 185 22.59 6.69 -6.94
N LEU A 186 21.61 6.51 -7.83
CA LEU A 186 21.87 6.37 -9.27
C LEU A 186 22.30 7.69 -9.91
N ALA A 187 21.73 8.83 -9.49
CA ALA A 187 22.16 10.14 -9.93
C ALA A 187 23.64 10.38 -9.62
N GLN A 188 24.07 10.10 -8.38
CA GLN A 188 25.46 10.19 -7.97
C GLN A 188 26.35 9.26 -8.81
N TRP A 189 25.95 8.00 -8.96
CA TRP A 189 26.70 7.02 -9.75
C TRP A 189 26.93 7.50 -11.20
N MET A 190 25.89 8.03 -11.84
CA MET A 190 25.94 8.50 -13.23
C MET A 190 26.84 9.72 -13.39
N GLU A 191 26.76 10.70 -12.48
CA GLU A 191 27.60 11.90 -12.53
C GLU A 191 29.08 11.56 -12.36
N GLU A 192 29.41 10.71 -11.39
CA GLU A 192 30.80 10.38 -11.07
C GLU A 192 31.45 9.45 -12.12
N ASN A 193 30.68 8.55 -12.72
CA ASN A 193 31.16 7.68 -13.79
C ASN A 193 31.03 8.28 -15.19
N GLY A 194 30.27 9.36 -15.36
CA GLY A 194 29.98 9.96 -16.67
C GLY A 194 29.27 8.99 -17.62
N ALA A 195 28.35 8.18 -17.09
CA ALA A 195 27.69 7.08 -17.79
C ALA A 195 26.16 7.15 -17.64
N GLN A 196 25.44 6.44 -18.52
CA GLN A 196 23.99 6.28 -18.40
C GLN A 196 23.64 5.28 -17.29
N ASN A 197 22.46 5.41 -16.71
CA ASN A 197 21.92 4.53 -15.68
C ASN A 197 22.06 3.03 -16.06
N PRO A 198 22.76 2.23 -15.25
CA PRO A 198 23.01 0.83 -15.57
C PRO A 198 21.73 -0.01 -15.57
N LEU A 199 20.72 0.33 -14.75
CA LEU A 199 19.43 -0.35 -14.74
C LEU A 199 18.65 -0.07 -16.03
N PHE A 200 18.83 1.10 -16.63
CA PHE A 200 18.26 1.43 -17.94
C PHE A 200 18.98 0.68 -19.06
N THR A 201 20.32 0.71 -19.09
CA THR A 201 21.09 0.07 -20.19
C THR A 201 20.98 -1.45 -20.18
N HIS A 202 20.73 -2.05 -19.02
CA HIS A 202 20.54 -3.49 -18.82
C HIS A 202 19.09 -3.90 -18.56
N PHE A 203 18.11 -3.04 -18.88
CA PHE A 203 16.70 -3.29 -18.58
C PHE A 203 16.17 -4.61 -19.15
N LYS A 204 16.64 -5.01 -20.34
CA LYS A 204 16.28 -6.29 -20.96
C LYS A 204 16.79 -7.50 -20.18
N ASP A 205 18.00 -7.40 -19.63
CA ASP A 205 18.58 -8.45 -18.80
C ASP A 205 17.74 -8.63 -17.52
N ILE A 206 17.26 -7.52 -16.94
CA ILE A 206 16.32 -7.54 -15.80
C ILE A 206 14.99 -8.18 -16.20
N CYS A 207 14.44 -7.86 -17.38
CA CYS A 207 13.23 -8.49 -17.88
C CYS A 207 13.37 -10.01 -18.03
N GLU A 208 14.54 -10.49 -18.47
CA GLU A 208 14.82 -11.93 -18.58
C GLU A 208 14.85 -12.63 -17.22
N ILE A 209 15.36 -11.96 -16.18
CA ILE A 209 15.30 -12.46 -14.80
C ILE A 209 13.84 -12.49 -14.32
N PHE A 210 13.12 -11.37 -14.45
CA PHE A 210 11.75 -11.26 -13.93
C PHE A 210 10.79 -12.25 -14.59
N ALA A 211 10.93 -12.47 -15.90
CA ALA A 211 10.12 -13.44 -16.63
C ALA A 211 10.33 -14.89 -16.17
N GLN A 212 11.50 -15.23 -15.62
CA GLN A 212 11.77 -16.58 -15.13
C GLN A 212 11.02 -16.90 -13.82
N HIS A 213 10.86 -15.89 -12.98
CA HIS A 213 10.33 -15.99 -11.62
C HIS A 213 8.92 -15.40 -11.44
N ASP A 214 8.40 -14.67 -12.44
CA ASP A 214 7.16 -13.87 -12.38
C ASP A 214 7.22 -12.74 -11.35
N VAL A 215 8.38 -12.09 -11.29
CA VAL A 215 8.55 -10.84 -10.53
C VAL A 215 7.88 -9.70 -11.30
N THR A 216 7.10 -8.89 -10.59
CA THR A 216 6.46 -7.69 -11.14
C THR A 216 7.42 -6.50 -11.05
N PHE A 217 7.55 -5.73 -12.12
CA PHE A 217 8.21 -4.42 -12.05
C PHE A 217 7.36 -3.45 -11.24
N SER A 218 7.95 -2.85 -10.22
CA SER A 218 7.55 -1.53 -9.73
C SER A 218 8.53 -0.52 -10.33
N LEU A 219 8.13 0.19 -11.39
CA LEU A 219 9.01 1.14 -12.05
C LEU A 219 9.13 2.40 -11.19
N GLY A 220 10.27 2.56 -10.53
CA GLY A 220 10.48 3.54 -9.46
C GLY A 220 10.52 4.98 -9.94
N ASP A 221 10.02 5.89 -9.10
CA ASP A 221 9.93 7.33 -9.33
C ASP A 221 11.15 8.07 -8.73
N GLY A 222 12.33 7.81 -9.29
CA GLY A 222 13.59 8.34 -8.81
C GLY A 222 13.67 9.87 -8.75
N LEU A 223 12.88 10.57 -9.55
CA LEU A 223 12.78 12.03 -9.64
C LEU A 223 11.44 12.56 -9.12
N ARG A 224 10.73 11.83 -8.26
CA ARG A 224 9.52 12.36 -7.61
C ARG A 224 9.75 13.68 -6.85
N PRO A 225 8.71 14.53 -6.72
CA PRO A 225 8.78 15.77 -5.95
C PRO A 225 8.81 15.49 -4.44
N GLY A 226 9.74 16.15 -3.74
CA GLY A 226 9.86 16.12 -2.28
C GLY A 226 9.36 17.38 -1.56
N SER A 227 8.76 18.29 -2.33
CA SER A 227 8.05 19.45 -1.82
C SER A 227 7.00 19.88 -2.82
N LEU A 228 5.99 20.62 -2.34
CA LEU A 228 4.93 21.16 -3.18
C LEU A 228 5.46 22.06 -4.31
N ALA A 229 6.61 22.70 -4.10
CA ALA A 229 7.23 23.60 -5.08
C ALA A 229 7.86 22.87 -6.28
N ASP A 230 8.14 21.58 -6.11
CA ASP A 230 8.79 20.74 -7.13
C ASP A 230 7.78 19.84 -7.87
N ALA A 231 6.50 19.90 -7.48
CA ALA A 231 5.44 19.07 -8.04
C ALA A 231 5.19 19.37 -9.51
N SER A 232 4.94 18.30 -10.28
CA SER A 232 4.58 18.36 -11.70
C SER A 232 5.63 19.06 -12.58
N ASP A 233 6.89 19.06 -12.17
CA ASP A 233 7.97 19.70 -12.91
C ASP A 233 8.50 18.86 -14.08
N ASP A 234 9.40 19.45 -14.87
CA ASP A 234 9.96 18.81 -16.06
C ASP A 234 10.73 17.52 -15.73
N ALA A 235 11.42 17.46 -14.58
CA ALA A 235 12.19 16.29 -14.18
C ALA A 235 11.29 15.10 -13.83
N GLN A 236 10.22 15.34 -13.07
CA GLN A 236 9.24 14.31 -12.71
C GLN A 236 8.60 13.72 -13.98
N PHE A 237 8.15 14.58 -14.90
CA PHE A 237 7.45 14.12 -16.09
C PHE A 237 8.36 13.53 -17.16
N ALA A 238 9.63 13.96 -17.25
CA ALA A 238 10.61 13.32 -18.12
C ALA A 238 10.88 11.86 -17.69
N GLU A 239 11.01 11.62 -16.38
CA GLU A 239 11.09 10.25 -15.86
C GLU A 239 9.82 9.46 -16.18
N LEU A 240 8.64 10.00 -15.88
CA LEU A 240 7.36 9.31 -16.12
C LEU A 240 7.18 8.89 -17.59
N ASP A 241 7.56 9.75 -18.54
CA ASP A 241 7.52 9.44 -19.97
C ASP A 241 8.44 8.24 -20.30
N THR A 242 9.64 8.20 -19.69
CA THR A 242 10.57 7.07 -19.81
C THR A 242 10.01 5.80 -19.18
N LEU A 243 9.34 5.89 -18.02
CA LEU A 243 8.69 4.73 -17.40
C LEU A 243 7.59 4.14 -18.30
N GLY A 244 6.88 4.98 -19.05
CA GLY A 244 5.95 4.51 -20.08
C GLY A 244 6.65 3.69 -21.18
N GLU A 245 7.82 4.12 -21.65
CA GLU A 245 8.60 3.35 -22.62
C GLU A 245 9.08 2.01 -22.06
N LEU A 246 9.57 2.02 -20.82
CA LEU A 246 10.02 0.81 -20.13
C LEU A 246 8.87 -0.16 -19.82
N THR A 247 7.67 0.36 -19.55
CA THR A 247 6.44 -0.45 -19.37
C THR A 247 6.17 -1.29 -20.62
N ARG A 248 6.14 -0.64 -21.80
CA ARG A 248 5.92 -1.34 -23.08
C ARG A 248 7.01 -2.37 -23.35
N LEU A 249 8.27 -2.03 -23.06
CA LEU A 249 9.39 -2.96 -23.22
C LEU A 249 9.28 -4.18 -22.30
N ALA A 250 8.94 -4.00 -21.03
CA ALA A 250 8.72 -5.12 -20.10
C ALA A 250 7.54 -6.00 -20.53
N TRP A 251 6.45 -5.41 -21.03
CA TRP A 251 5.33 -6.14 -21.60
C TRP A 251 5.70 -6.97 -22.83
N ASP A 252 6.60 -6.49 -23.70
CA ASP A 252 7.10 -7.26 -24.85
C ASP A 252 7.90 -8.51 -24.40
N HIS A 253 8.48 -8.46 -23.20
CA HIS A 253 9.14 -9.60 -22.54
C HIS A 253 8.18 -10.46 -21.69
N GLY A 254 6.90 -10.09 -21.63
CA GLY A 254 5.88 -10.81 -20.86
C GLY A 254 6.01 -10.60 -19.35
N VAL A 255 6.60 -9.50 -18.89
CA VAL A 255 6.73 -9.17 -17.47
C VAL A 255 5.63 -8.21 -17.04
N GLN A 256 5.07 -8.43 -15.85
CA GLN A 256 4.05 -7.57 -15.24
C GLN A 256 4.67 -6.23 -14.80
N VAL A 257 3.91 -5.13 -14.87
CA VAL A 257 4.40 -3.79 -14.55
C VAL A 257 3.35 -2.98 -13.81
N MET A 258 3.76 -2.38 -12.70
CA MET A 258 3.16 -1.18 -12.12
C MET A 258 4.19 -0.04 -12.12
N VAL A 259 3.70 1.19 -12.08
CA VAL A 259 4.53 2.40 -12.14
C VAL A 259 4.42 3.12 -10.80
N GLU A 260 5.54 3.60 -10.26
CA GLU A 260 5.53 4.43 -9.05
C GLU A 260 5.30 5.90 -9.38
N GLY A 261 4.71 6.63 -8.43
CA GLY A 261 4.27 8.00 -8.61
C GLY A 261 4.43 8.87 -7.36
N PRO A 262 4.19 10.18 -7.53
CA PRO A 262 4.80 11.24 -6.74
C PRO A 262 4.51 11.20 -5.24
N GLY A 263 5.41 11.90 -4.53
CA GLY A 263 5.39 12.10 -3.08
C GLY A 263 4.66 13.36 -2.63
N HIS A 264 5.11 14.55 -3.01
CA HIS A 264 4.52 15.83 -2.54
C HIS A 264 3.84 16.56 -3.71
N VAL A 265 2.52 16.70 -3.67
CA VAL A 265 1.73 17.26 -4.78
C VAL A 265 0.56 18.07 -4.23
N PRO A 266 0.36 19.33 -4.68
CA PRO A 266 -0.77 20.12 -4.21
C PRO A 266 -2.08 19.48 -4.68
N LEU A 267 -3.12 19.57 -3.84
CA LEU A 267 -4.38 18.85 -4.06
C LEU A 267 -4.97 19.07 -5.46
N ASP A 268 -4.85 20.28 -6.02
CA ASP A 268 -5.37 20.63 -7.34
C ASP A 268 -4.59 20.02 -8.53
N GLU A 269 -3.39 19.49 -8.31
CA GLU A 269 -2.55 18.85 -9.34
C GLU A 269 -2.62 17.31 -9.33
N ILE A 270 -3.23 16.71 -8.31
CA ILE A 270 -3.28 15.24 -8.17
C ILE A 270 -3.99 14.59 -9.35
N GLN A 271 -5.16 15.10 -9.74
CA GLN A 271 -5.89 14.58 -10.90
C GLN A 271 -5.03 14.60 -12.17
N HIS A 272 -4.29 15.69 -12.40
CA HIS A 272 -3.43 15.81 -13.57
C HIS A 272 -2.34 14.73 -13.59
N ASN A 273 -1.73 14.44 -12.44
CA ASN A 273 -0.73 13.37 -12.31
C ASN A 273 -1.32 11.99 -12.66
N MET A 274 -2.51 11.67 -12.15
CA MET A 274 -3.19 10.39 -12.43
C MET A 274 -3.57 10.27 -13.92
N GLU A 275 -4.09 11.34 -14.51
CA GLU A 275 -4.45 11.35 -15.94
C GLU A 275 -3.23 11.22 -16.84
N ARG A 276 -2.13 11.92 -16.52
CA ARG A 276 -0.89 11.85 -17.29
C ARG A 276 -0.28 10.46 -17.25
N GLN A 277 -0.14 9.85 -16.07
CA GLN A 277 0.41 8.50 -15.96
C GLN A 277 -0.38 7.51 -16.80
N ARG A 278 -1.72 7.56 -16.73
CA ARG A 278 -2.58 6.68 -17.53
C ARG A 278 -2.36 6.85 -19.03
N GLU A 279 -2.14 8.08 -19.50
CA GLU A 279 -1.87 8.37 -20.90
C GLU A 279 -0.51 7.83 -21.36
N VAL A 280 0.56 8.06 -20.60
CA VAL A 280 1.93 7.77 -21.06
C VAL A 280 2.39 6.34 -20.75
N CYS A 281 1.81 5.71 -19.71
CA CYS A 281 2.11 4.34 -19.29
C CYS A 281 1.03 3.33 -19.76
N ASP A 282 0.21 3.69 -20.75
CA ASP A 282 -0.80 2.83 -21.35
C ASP A 282 -1.76 2.22 -20.32
N GLY A 283 -2.06 2.91 -19.22
CA GLY A 283 -2.95 2.46 -18.15
C GLY A 283 -2.40 1.37 -17.22
N ALA A 284 -1.08 1.14 -17.21
CA ALA A 284 -0.45 0.32 -16.17
C ALA A 284 -0.85 0.79 -14.75
N PRO A 285 -1.00 -0.12 -13.76
CA PRO A 285 -1.36 0.26 -12.40
C PRO A 285 -0.41 1.31 -11.82
N PHE A 286 -0.98 2.30 -11.14
CA PHE A 286 -0.21 3.40 -10.55
C PHE A 286 -0.10 3.21 -9.02
N TYR A 287 1.12 3.27 -8.51
CA TYR A 287 1.49 3.08 -7.12
C TYR A 287 2.08 4.38 -6.56
N VAL A 288 1.38 5.07 -5.66
CA VAL A 288 1.77 6.43 -5.22
C VAL A 288 2.17 6.49 -3.75
N LEU A 289 3.15 7.32 -3.41
CA LEU A 289 3.54 7.60 -2.01
C LEU A 289 2.77 8.80 -1.47
N GLY A 290 1.62 8.56 -0.83
CA GLY A 290 0.66 9.62 -0.53
C GLY A 290 -0.22 9.95 -1.74
N PRO A 291 -0.15 11.16 -2.32
CA PRO A 291 0.84 12.22 -2.06
C PRO A 291 0.50 13.15 -0.88
N LEU A 292 1.53 13.75 -0.26
CA LEU A 292 1.42 14.82 0.73
C LEU A 292 0.91 16.11 0.06
N VAL A 293 -0.23 16.62 0.54
CA VAL A 293 -0.84 17.84 -0.02
C VAL A 293 -0.31 19.14 0.58
N THR A 294 0.53 19.06 1.62
CA THR A 294 1.16 20.22 2.27
C THR A 294 2.40 19.81 3.06
N ASP A 295 3.44 20.64 3.05
CA ASP A 295 4.75 20.39 3.70
C ASP A 295 4.83 20.89 5.15
N ILE A 296 3.75 21.48 5.68
CA ILE A 296 3.82 22.29 6.90
C ILE A 296 3.56 21.52 8.21
N ALA A 297 3.29 20.22 8.13
CA ALA A 297 2.82 19.43 9.27
C ALA A 297 3.61 18.14 9.54
N PRO A 298 4.95 18.18 9.61
CA PRO A 298 5.74 17.01 10.01
C PRO A 298 5.29 16.52 11.39
N GLY A 299 5.19 15.21 11.57
CA GLY A 299 4.51 14.57 12.72
C GLY A 299 3.05 14.19 12.44
N TYR A 300 2.48 14.72 11.36
CA TYR A 300 1.10 14.45 10.91
C TYR A 300 1.05 14.11 9.42
N ASP A 301 2.16 13.63 8.86
CA ASP A 301 2.23 13.40 7.41
C ASP A 301 1.37 12.22 6.94
N HIS A 302 1.06 11.27 7.82
CA HIS A 302 -0.02 10.29 7.59
C HIS A 302 -1.37 10.98 7.28
N ILE A 303 -1.68 12.14 7.86
CA ILE A 303 -2.90 12.92 7.59
C ILE A 303 -2.76 13.74 6.31
N THR A 304 -1.65 14.46 6.16
CA THR A 304 -1.43 15.30 4.96
C THR A 304 -1.45 14.46 3.68
N SER A 305 -0.88 13.25 3.76
CA SER A 305 -0.82 12.31 2.66
C SER A 305 -2.12 11.53 2.46
N ALA A 306 -2.86 11.15 3.51
CA ALA A 306 -4.14 10.46 3.34
C ALA A 306 -5.16 11.29 2.53
N ILE A 307 -5.13 12.62 2.66
CA ILE A 307 -5.95 13.52 1.84
C ILE A 307 -5.60 13.37 0.36
N GLY A 308 -4.31 13.40 0.02
CA GLY A 308 -3.87 13.26 -1.37
C GLY A 308 -4.04 11.84 -1.89
N ALA A 309 -3.78 10.83 -1.08
CA ALA A 309 -3.96 9.42 -1.40
C ALA A 309 -5.42 9.10 -1.74
N THR A 310 -6.37 9.65 -0.99
CA THR A 310 -7.81 9.52 -1.30
C THR A 310 -8.14 10.11 -2.67
N GLU A 311 -7.65 11.32 -2.98
CA GLU A 311 -7.92 11.96 -4.27
C GLU A 311 -7.19 11.24 -5.42
N ALA A 312 -5.97 10.72 -5.18
CA ALA A 312 -5.23 9.93 -6.16
C ALA A 312 -5.95 8.61 -6.49
N ALA A 313 -6.37 7.85 -5.48
CA ALA A 313 -7.15 6.62 -5.66
C ALA A 313 -8.49 6.88 -6.36
N ARG A 314 -9.19 7.97 -5.99
CA ARG A 314 -10.42 8.41 -6.67
C ARG A 314 -10.20 8.65 -8.17
N HIS A 315 -9.02 9.16 -8.55
CA HIS A 315 -8.66 9.38 -9.97
C HIS A 315 -7.91 8.22 -10.62
N GLY A 316 -7.77 7.09 -9.91
CA GLY A 316 -7.36 5.81 -10.47
C GLY A 316 -5.99 5.28 -10.05
N ALA A 317 -5.38 5.80 -8.98
CA ALA A 317 -4.27 5.10 -8.33
C ALA A 317 -4.73 3.72 -7.86
N ALA A 318 -3.95 2.68 -8.15
CA ALA A 318 -4.30 1.30 -7.88
C ALA A 318 -3.74 0.82 -6.52
N MET A 319 -2.63 1.41 -6.09
CA MET A 319 -2.01 1.11 -4.80
C MET A 319 -1.46 2.38 -4.16
N LEU A 320 -1.56 2.46 -2.84
CA LEU A 320 -1.13 3.58 -2.02
C LEU A 320 -0.04 3.12 -1.08
N CYS A 321 1.16 3.68 -1.19
CA CYS A 321 2.21 3.50 -0.20
C CYS A 321 1.89 4.37 0.97
N TYR A 322 1.74 3.75 2.15
CA TYR A 322 1.43 4.49 3.35
C TYR A 322 2.52 5.51 3.71
N VAL A 323 2.16 6.44 4.57
CA VAL A 323 3.08 7.40 5.17
C VAL A 323 2.76 7.41 6.65
N THR A 324 3.77 7.26 7.49
CA THR A 324 3.60 7.18 8.94
C THR A 324 3.62 8.57 9.58
N PRO A 325 3.16 8.74 10.83
CA PRO A 325 3.35 9.98 11.58
C PRO A 325 4.82 10.44 11.65
N LYS A 326 5.79 9.51 11.63
CA LYS A 326 7.23 9.79 11.71
C LYS A 326 7.91 10.09 10.39
N GLU A 327 7.18 10.15 9.27
CA GLU A 327 7.75 10.61 8.01
C GLU A 327 8.47 11.95 8.19
N HIS A 328 9.63 12.11 7.55
CA HIS A 328 10.55 13.25 7.72
C HIS A 328 11.17 13.44 9.11
N LEU A 329 10.91 12.54 10.08
CA LEU A 329 11.34 12.68 11.48
C LEU A 329 12.15 11.50 12.00
N GLY A 330 11.84 10.27 11.60
CA GLY A 330 12.56 9.08 12.09
C GLY A 330 11.96 7.76 11.62
N LEU A 331 12.48 6.66 12.18
CA LEU A 331 11.98 5.32 11.90
C LEU A 331 10.65 5.08 12.65
N PRO A 332 9.63 4.51 11.98
CA PRO A 332 8.35 4.18 12.60
C PRO A 332 8.49 3.06 13.64
N GLU A 333 7.73 3.18 14.72
CA GLU A 333 7.48 2.11 15.69
C GLU A 333 6.10 1.49 15.41
N ALA A 334 5.71 0.44 16.15
CA ALA A 334 4.48 -0.31 15.91
C ALA A 334 3.21 0.59 15.87
N GLU A 335 3.11 1.57 16.77
CA GLU A 335 1.96 2.50 16.78
C GLU A 335 1.95 3.44 15.56
N ASP A 336 3.12 3.87 15.07
CA ASP A 336 3.23 4.68 13.86
C ASP A 336 2.80 3.88 12.61
N VAL A 337 3.11 2.58 12.60
CA VAL A 337 2.67 1.63 11.55
C VAL A 337 1.15 1.48 11.59
N ARG A 338 0.57 1.25 12.78
CA ARG A 338 -0.89 1.16 13.00
C ARG A 338 -1.59 2.42 12.53
N ASP A 339 -1.10 3.60 12.91
CA ASP A 339 -1.68 4.89 12.52
C ASP A 339 -1.57 5.16 11.02
N GLY A 340 -0.42 4.83 10.41
CA GLY A 340 -0.23 4.93 8.97
C GLY A 340 -1.19 4.03 8.20
N LEU A 341 -1.33 2.76 8.61
CA LEU A 341 -2.25 1.81 7.97
C LEU A 341 -3.71 2.21 8.13
N ALA A 342 -4.11 2.65 9.33
CA ALA A 342 -5.45 3.17 9.56
C ALA A 342 -5.76 4.35 8.62
N ALA A 343 -4.85 5.32 8.51
CA ALA A 343 -5.03 6.48 7.64
C ALA A 343 -5.18 6.08 6.16
N TYR A 344 -4.38 5.12 5.68
CA TYR A 344 -4.38 4.71 4.28
C TYR A 344 -5.51 3.74 3.92
N ARG A 345 -5.93 2.88 4.84
CA ARG A 345 -7.15 2.07 4.66
C ARG A 345 -8.40 2.95 4.60
N ILE A 346 -8.47 3.98 5.44
CA ILE A 346 -9.53 4.99 5.33
C ILE A 346 -9.47 5.68 3.97
N ALA A 347 -8.29 6.07 3.49
CA ALA A 347 -8.13 6.73 2.20
C ALA A 347 -8.56 5.84 1.02
N ALA A 348 -8.08 4.59 0.99
CA ALA A 348 -8.43 3.59 -0.01
C ALA A 348 -9.94 3.33 -0.04
N HIS A 349 -10.54 3.01 1.12
CA HIS A 349 -11.97 2.74 1.24
C HIS A 349 -12.82 3.96 0.84
N SER A 350 -12.42 5.16 1.26
CA SER A 350 -13.11 6.40 0.89
C SER A 350 -13.13 6.63 -0.62
N ALA A 351 -12.03 6.32 -1.30
CA ALA A 351 -11.95 6.37 -2.76
C ALA A 351 -12.82 5.29 -3.41
N ASP A 352 -12.83 4.07 -2.90
CA ASP A 352 -13.65 2.97 -3.41
C ASP A 352 -15.15 3.28 -3.29
N VAL A 353 -15.59 3.85 -2.16
CA VAL A 353 -16.96 4.36 -1.98
C VAL A 353 -17.25 5.49 -2.97
N ALA A 354 -16.34 6.45 -3.14
CA ALA A 354 -16.52 7.57 -4.07
C ALA A 354 -16.59 7.12 -5.55
N ASN A 355 -15.87 6.05 -5.88
CA ASN A 355 -15.85 5.43 -7.21
C ASN A 355 -17.05 4.49 -7.43
N GLY A 356 -17.86 4.24 -6.41
CA GLY A 356 -19.02 3.36 -6.49
C GLY A 356 -18.64 1.89 -6.67
N LEU A 357 -17.51 1.47 -6.08
CA LEU A 357 -17.09 0.07 -6.09
C LEU A 357 -18.21 -0.80 -5.49
N PRO A 358 -18.66 -1.87 -6.17
CA PRO A 358 -19.74 -2.71 -5.68
C PRO A 358 -19.49 -3.21 -4.25
N GLY A 359 -20.45 -2.94 -3.35
CA GLY A 359 -20.41 -3.38 -1.96
C GLY A 359 -19.52 -2.57 -1.01
N ALA A 360 -18.68 -1.64 -1.50
CA ALA A 360 -17.83 -0.85 -0.61
C ALA A 360 -18.65 -0.08 0.44
N ARG A 361 -19.72 0.61 0.01
CA ARG A 361 -20.59 1.37 0.91
C ARG A 361 -21.38 0.50 1.89
N ASP A 362 -21.58 -0.79 1.61
CA ASP A 362 -22.37 -1.66 2.48
C ASP A 362 -21.72 -1.78 3.86
N TRP A 363 -20.38 -1.70 3.95
CA TRP A 363 -19.68 -1.66 5.23
C TRP A 363 -20.02 -0.40 6.05
N ASP A 364 -20.02 0.79 5.42
CA ASP A 364 -20.42 2.05 6.06
C ASP A 364 -21.88 2.03 6.53
N ASP A 365 -22.77 1.52 5.68
CA ASP A 365 -24.21 1.46 5.96
C ASP A 365 -24.47 0.48 7.13
N ALA A 366 -23.84 -0.71 7.13
CA ALA A 366 -23.94 -1.68 8.24
C ALA A 366 -23.41 -1.13 9.59
N LEU A 367 -22.27 -0.45 9.58
CA LEU A 367 -21.72 0.18 10.79
C LEU A 367 -22.64 1.30 11.29
N SER A 368 -23.21 2.08 10.37
CA SER A 368 -24.15 3.16 10.69
C SER A 368 -25.48 2.66 11.25
N GLU A 369 -25.98 1.53 10.74
CA GLU A 369 -27.14 0.82 11.28
C GLU A 369 -26.86 0.34 12.71
N ALA A 370 -25.74 -0.36 12.94
CA ALA A 370 -25.33 -0.79 14.29
C ALA A 370 -25.23 0.39 15.27
N ARG A 371 -24.67 1.52 14.79
CA ARG A 371 -24.57 2.76 15.56
C ARG A 371 -25.94 3.34 15.93
N TYR A 372 -26.88 3.38 14.99
CA TYR A 372 -28.22 3.91 15.24
C TYR A 372 -29.02 3.01 16.18
N ASP A 373 -28.85 1.69 16.06
CA ASP A 373 -29.48 0.68 16.91
C ASP A 373 -28.84 0.59 18.31
N PHE A 374 -27.74 1.31 18.55
CA PHE A 374 -26.92 1.24 19.76
C PHE A 374 -26.39 -0.17 20.04
N ASP A 375 -26.18 -0.97 19.00
CA ASP A 375 -25.43 -2.21 19.10
C ASP A 375 -23.93 -1.89 19.13
N TRP A 376 -23.46 -1.45 20.30
CA TRP A 376 -22.08 -1.04 20.49
C TRP A 376 -21.09 -2.14 20.15
N ARG A 377 -21.40 -3.40 20.49
CA ARG A 377 -20.49 -4.52 20.23
C ARG A 377 -20.35 -4.74 18.74
N TRP A 378 -21.48 -4.79 18.02
CA TRP A 378 -21.44 -4.94 16.57
C TRP A 378 -20.80 -3.74 15.87
N GLN A 379 -21.02 -2.52 16.38
CA GLN A 379 -20.34 -1.33 15.86
C GLN A 379 -18.80 -1.41 16.04
N PHE A 380 -18.30 -1.99 17.13
CA PHE A 380 -16.86 -2.20 17.32
C PHE A 380 -16.32 -3.31 16.44
N ASP A 381 -17.02 -4.43 16.35
CA ASP A 381 -16.62 -5.55 15.49
C ASP A 381 -16.53 -5.14 14.01
N LEU A 382 -17.39 -4.21 13.58
CA LEU A 382 -17.35 -3.62 12.23
C LEU A 382 -16.32 -2.49 12.07
N ALA A 383 -15.70 -1.98 13.12
CA ALA A 383 -14.74 -0.90 12.96
C ALA A 383 -13.46 -1.39 12.25
N LEU A 384 -12.81 -0.51 11.49
CA LEU A 384 -11.49 -0.79 10.90
C LEU A 384 -10.45 -1.21 11.98
N ASP A 385 -10.57 -0.63 13.17
CA ASP A 385 -9.77 -0.94 14.35
C ASP A 385 -10.70 -1.15 15.55
N PRO A 386 -11.20 -2.39 15.76
CA PRO A 386 -12.17 -2.72 16.81
C PRO A 386 -11.66 -2.38 18.21
N GLU A 387 -10.38 -2.71 18.49
CA GLU A 387 -9.77 -2.49 19.79
C GLU A 387 -9.71 -1.00 20.14
N ARG A 388 -9.29 -0.16 19.18
CA ARG A 388 -9.21 1.30 19.40
C ARG A 388 -10.60 1.91 19.57
N ALA A 389 -11.57 1.48 18.76
CA ALA A 389 -12.95 1.95 18.85
C ALA A 389 -13.56 1.63 20.22
N GLN A 390 -13.38 0.40 20.70
CA GLN A 390 -13.85 -0.02 22.02
C GLN A 390 -13.12 0.72 23.15
N SER A 391 -11.79 0.82 23.08
CA SER A 391 -10.96 1.51 24.08
C SER A 391 -11.41 2.97 24.27
N TYR A 392 -11.67 3.70 23.17
CA TYR A 392 -12.06 5.11 23.24
C TYR A 392 -13.45 5.30 23.87
N HIS A 393 -14.38 4.38 23.64
CA HIS A 393 -15.65 4.36 24.35
C HIS A 393 -15.44 4.11 25.85
N ASP A 394 -14.63 3.10 26.18
CA ASP A 394 -14.48 2.57 27.54
C ASP A 394 -13.66 3.49 28.46
N GLN A 395 -12.83 4.38 27.91
CA GLN A 395 -12.16 5.45 28.68
C GLN A 395 -13.14 6.31 29.49
N THR A 396 -14.40 6.41 29.05
CA THR A 396 -15.44 7.20 29.77
C THR A 396 -16.61 6.37 30.26
N LEU A 397 -16.91 5.24 29.61
CA LEU A 397 -18.02 4.35 29.93
C LEU A 397 -17.56 2.87 30.02
N PRO A 398 -16.68 2.52 30.98
CA PRO A 398 -16.00 1.21 31.00
C PRO A 398 -16.89 0.03 31.39
N GLY A 399 -18.02 0.27 32.05
CA GLY A 399 -18.93 -0.78 32.49
C GLY A 399 -19.58 -1.50 31.31
N ASP A 400 -19.64 -2.85 31.38
CA ASP A 400 -20.24 -3.68 30.32
C ASP A 400 -21.71 -3.32 30.06
N ASN A 401 -22.42 -2.84 31.08
CA ASN A 401 -23.79 -2.32 30.96
C ASN A 401 -23.91 -1.10 30.01
N TYR A 402 -22.83 -0.38 29.74
CA TYR A 402 -22.86 0.74 28.79
C TYR A 402 -22.84 0.28 27.33
N LYS A 403 -22.49 -0.98 27.05
CA LYS A 403 -22.63 -1.57 25.71
C LYS A 403 -24.08 -1.83 25.30
N GLU A 404 -25.01 -1.69 26.25
CA GLU A 404 -26.46 -1.75 26.03
C GLU A 404 -27.11 -0.36 26.14
N ALA A 405 -26.31 0.70 26.36
CA ALA A 405 -26.82 2.04 26.56
C ALA A 405 -27.18 2.71 25.25
N ARG A 406 -28.38 3.31 25.19
CA ARG A 406 -28.84 4.16 24.08
C ARG A 406 -28.24 5.58 24.13
N PHE A 407 -26.96 5.71 24.47
CA PHE A 407 -26.20 6.97 24.51
C PHE A 407 -24.69 6.71 24.70
N CYS A 408 -23.86 7.73 24.46
CA CYS A 408 -22.44 7.76 24.82
C CYS A 408 -22.13 8.97 25.72
N SER A 409 -20.88 9.09 26.17
CA SER A 409 -20.44 10.19 27.06
C SER A 409 -20.49 11.57 26.41
N MET A 410 -20.45 11.67 25.08
CA MET A 410 -20.49 12.95 24.35
C MET A 410 -21.77 13.75 24.61
N CYS A 411 -22.93 13.10 24.51
CA CYS A 411 -24.24 13.75 24.73
C CYS A 411 -24.87 13.36 26.08
N GLY A 412 -24.42 12.24 26.66
CA GLY A 412 -25.04 11.64 27.83
C GLY A 412 -26.45 11.14 27.54
N VAL A 413 -27.10 10.64 28.60
CA VAL A 413 -28.43 10.04 28.50
C VAL A 413 -29.44 11.02 27.90
N GLU A 414 -29.59 12.23 28.44
CA GLU A 414 -30.70 13.14 28.09
C GLU A 414 -30.66 13.69 26.65
N PHE A 415 -29.48 13.85 26.05
CA PHE A 415 -29.30 14.62 24.81
C PHE A 415 -28.83 13.80 23.61
N CYS A 416 -28.79 12.47 23.71
CA CYS A 416 -28.43 11.63 22.57
C CYS A 416 -29.45 11.80 21.43
N SER A 417 -28.99 12.29 20.29
CA SER A 417 -29.84 12.59 19.12
C SER A 417 -30.53 11.35 18.55
N MET A 418 -29.79 10.25 18.39
CA MET A 418 -30.33 8.99 17.83
C MET A 418 -31.41 8.38 18.73
N ARG A 419 -31.23 8.44 20.05
CA ARG A 419 -32.23 7.98 21.01
C ARG A 419 -33.49 8.84 20.96
N ILE A 420 -33.32 10.17 20.95
CA ILE A 420 -34.44 11.11 20.84
C ILE A 420 -35.24 10.86 19.55
N ASP A 421 -34.55 10.58 18.44
CA ASP A 421 -35.20 10.27 17.16
C ASP A 421 -35.96 8.94 17.22
N GLN A 422 -35.34 7.85 17.71
CA GLN A 422 -36.02 6.56 17.89
C GLN A 422 -37.25 6.67 18.82
N ASP A 423 -37.10 7.35 19.98
CA ASP A 423 -38.21 7.53 20.92
C ASP A 423 -39.38 8.34 20.29
N ALA A 424 -39.09 9.28 19.39
CA ALA A 424 -40.11 10.04 18.68
C ALA A 424 -40.84 9.20 17.61
N ARG A 425 -40.12 8.32 16.89
CA ARG A 425 -40.71 7.38 15.92
C ARG A 425 -41.64 6.39 16.60
N ASP A 426 -41.22 5.85 17.75
CA ASP A 426 -42.00 4.89 18.54
C ASP A 426 -43.27 5.49 19.17
N ALA A 427 -43.27 6.79 19.47
CA ALA A 427 -44.32 7.43 20.27
C ALA A 427 -45.62 7.70 19.50
N ASP A 428 -45.52 8.22 18.27
CA ASP A 428 -46.67 8.83 17.58
C ASP A 428 -47.17 8.03 16.37
N GLY A 429 -46.39 7.05 15.88
CA GLY A 429 -46.76 6.18 14.75
C GLY A 429 -47.01 6.91 13.41
N GLU A 430 -46.67 8.21 13.34
CA GLU A 430 -46.74 9.03 12.13
C GLU A 430 -45.44 8.98 11.31
N MET A 431 -44.34 8.52 11.91
CA MET A 431 -43.05 8.33 11.24
C MET A 431 -42.85 6.83 10.96
N ASP A 432 -42.34 6.52 9.77
CA ASP A 432 -41.96 5.14 9.43
C ASP A 432 -40.73 4.72 10.25
N ASP A 433 -40.66 3.43 10.61
CA ASP A 433 -39.48 2.83 11.23
C ASP A 433 -38.29 2.86 10.26
N ILE A 434 -37.08 3.06 10.80
CA ILE A 434 -35.85 2.88 10.04
C ILE A 434 -35.47 1.40 10.15
N ASP A 435 -35.83 0.59 9.16
CA ASP A 435 -35.61 -0.87 9.16
C ASP A 435 -34.65 -1.28 8.03
N GLY A 436 -33.53 -0.54 7.92
CA GLY A 436 -32.41 -0.91 7.06
C GLY A 436 -31.56 -1.96 7.77
N LYS A 437 -31.42 -3.14 7.16
CA LYS A 437 -30.43 -4.14 7.58
C LYS A 437 -29.60 -4.52 6.38
N THR A 438 -28.38 -4.03 6.38
CA THR A 438 -27.37 -4.35 5.40
C THR A 438 -26.84 -5.74 5.69
N ASP A 439 -27.12 -6.67 4.78
CA ASP A 439 -26.66 -8.06 4.86
C ASP A 439 -25.28 -8.18 4.23
N LEU A 440 -24.24 -8.04 5.06
CA LEU A 440 -22.85 -8.17 4.64
C LEU A 440 -22.50 -9.57 4.10
N GLU A 441 -23.19 -10.63 4.54
CA GLU A 441 -22.93 -12.00 4.03
C GLU A 441 -23.37 -12.14 2.56
N SER A 442 -24.40 -11.40 2.17
CA SER A 442 -24.92 -11.37 0.80
C SER A 442 -24.38 -10.20 -0.03
N SER A 443 -23.61 -9.31 0.59
CA SER A 443 -23.10 -8.10 -0.05
C SER A 443 -22.16 -8.47 -1.19
N PRO A 444 -22.20 -7.73 -2.32
CA PRO A 444 -21.16 -7.85 -3.32
C PRO A 444 -19.81 -7.30 -2.85
N ALA A 445 -19.69 -6.85 -1.60
CA ALA A 445 -18.45 -6.43 -0.98
C ALA A 445 -17.42 -7.55 -1.09
N ALA A 446 -16.29 -7.17 -1.64
CA ALA A 446 -15.14 -8.02 -1.82
C ALA A 446 -14.48 -8.30 -0.45
N GLU A 447 -13.95 -9.50 -0.21
CA GLU A 447 -13.18 -9.83 1.00
C GLU A 447 -12.01 -8.85 1.20
N VAL A 448 -11.49 -8.26 0.12
CA VAL A 448 -10.41 -7.25 0.15
C VAL A 448 -10.83 -5.91 0.76
N ASN A 449 -12.15 -5.60 0.80
CA ASN A 449 -12.66 -4.37 1.42
C ASN A 449 -12.69 -4.50 2.94
N LEU A 450 -12.76 -5.72 3.46
CA LEU A 450 -12.57 -5.99 4.88
C LEU A 450 -11.06 -6.12 5.10
N PRO A 451 -10.46 -5.42 6.08
CA PRO A 451 -9.05 -5.57 6.37
C PRO A 451 -8.78 -7.07 6.62
N PRO A 452 -7.69 -7.65 6.09
CA PRO A 452 -7.30 -9.03 6.37
C PRO A 452 -6.91 -9.14 7.86
N THR A 453 -7.90 -9.16 8.74
CA THR A 453 -7.71 -9.35 10.17
C THR A 453 -7.80 -10.84 10.46
N GLY A 454 -6.70 -11.40 10.98
CA GLY A 454 -6.76 -12.64 11.78
C GLY A 454 -6.92 -13.98 11.06
N THR A 455 -6.49 -14.15 9.80
CA THR A 455 -6.46 -15.48 9.15
C THR A 455 -5.14 -15.78 8.45
N HIS A 456 -4.03 -15.54 9.13
CA HIS A 456 -2.70 -15.91 8.63
C HIS A 456 -2.02 -16.80 9.66
N ASP A 457 -1.34 -17.83 9.18
CA ASP A 457 -0.67 -18.81 10.02
C ASP A 457 0.48 -18.14 10.78
N ALA A 458 0.25 -17.81 12.04
CA ALA A 458 1.25 -17.29 12.97
C ALA A 458 1.86 -18.41 13.84
N ASP A 459 1.62 -19.70 13.53
CA ASP A 459 2.12 -20.81 14.32
C ASP A 459 3.66 -20.79 14.37
N GLY A 460 4.21 -20.24 15.45
CA GLY A 460 5.66 -20.11 15.69
C GLY A 460 6.14 -18.71 16.04
N LEU A 461 5.31 -17.68 15.86
CA LEU A 461 5.57 -16.32 16.32
C LEU A 461 5.01 -16.16 17.75
N GLU A 462 5.75 -15.52 18.65
CA GLU A 462 5.19 -15.16 19.96
C GLU A 462 4.04 -14.16 19.74
N ASP A 463 2.90 -14.35 20.41
CA ASP A 463 1.78 -13.39 20.38
C ASP A 463 2.34 -11.99 20.71
N VAL A 464 2.06 -11.00 19.85
CA VAL A 464 2.34 -9.60 20.14
C VAL A 464 1.72 -9.29 21.51
N PRO A 465 2.50 -8.88 22.53
CA PRO A 465 1.93 -8.54 23.81
C PRO A 465 0.87 -7.46 23.60
N ALA A 466 -0.35 -7.70 24.09
CA ALA A 466 -1.35 -6.65 24.18
C ALA A 466 -0.69 -5.43 24.85
N PRO A 467 -0.86 -4.20 24.31
CA PRO A 467 -0.17 -3.04 24.84
C PRO A 467 -0.42 -2.94 26.35
N ASP A 468 0.68 -2.98 27.12
CA ASP A 468 0.69 -3.03 28.57
C ASP A 468 -0.32 -2.04 29.18
N GLU A 469 -1.19 -2.52 30.07
CA GLU A 469 -1.98 -1.73 31.01
C GLU A 469 -1.05 -1.03 32.03
N ALA A 470 -0.21 -0.10 31.57
CA ALA A 470 0.70 0.65 32.40
C ALA A 470 0.20 2.10 32.57
N ALA A 471 -0.70 2.29 33.55
CA ALA A 471 -0.66 3.35 34.57
C ALA A 471 -2.05 3.67 35.15
N ALA A 472 -2.55 2.80 36.02
CA ALA A 472 -3.58 3.18 36.99
C ALA A 472 -3.42 2.34 38.26
N ASP A 473 -2.40 2.66 39.06
CA ASP A 473 -2.45 2.58 40.52
C ASP A 473 -1.10 2.99 41.12
N ASP A 474 -1.03 4.23 41.62
CA ASP A 474 -0.32 4.58 42.85
C ASP A 474 -0.75 6.01 43.27
N ASP A 475 -1.80 6.08 44.10
CA ASP A 475 -2.04 7.14 45.09
C ASP A 475 -2.78 6.58 46.32
#